data_AF-A0AAT9HHQ9-F1
#
_entry.id   AF-A0AAT9HHQ9-F1
#
_cell.length_a   1.000
_cell.length_b   1.000
_cell.length_c   1.000
_cell.angle_alpha   90.00
_cell.angle_beta   90.00
_cell.angle_gamma   90.00
#
_symmetry.space_group_name_H-M   'P 1'
#
loop_
_entity.id
_entity.type
_entity.pdbx_description
1 polymer ?
#
loop_
_entity_poly.entity_id
_entity_poly.type
_entity_poly.pdbx_seq_one_letter_code
_entity_poly.pdbx_strand_id
1 'polypeptide(L)'
;MGGDPAIALARAVESRLSSVDDTDAAWERVQKRLSEEFGRLQDALSRHGHTATARPSEDGMRVDIVYQGRERAVPDLAEALAVEVAELTRILSAHEREILQTHLITEVAGTLQELIGTAERQVAAMNRELEERPTSTGMKLRLVWRASRRAPQGLAQARERLRQSADAWSPEDRAAVGAFLQEQIARRQADDSAGSWLEDLTAALDYRAWHEFGVERHQHGKWVPATGPASGGERVLAASVPLFAAASSHYASAGGAYAPRLVTLDEAFAGVDDDSRAKCLGLLRAFDLDVVMTSEREWACYPQVPGIAIAQLSRVDDIDAVLVTRWEWDGSERRRGTEPGARVDESRPAPLADGLGEAAGEPTVGGAGSQEFRWT
;
A
#
# COMPACT_ATOMS: atom_id res chain seq x y z
N MET A 1 87.03 -2.17 -3.60
CA MET A 1 86.15 -2.11 -2.42
C MET A 1 84.74 -2.53 -2.87
N GLY A 2 84.47 -3.83 -2.92
CA GLY A 2 83.12 -4.35 -3.18
C GLY A 2 82.55 -4.78 -1.83
N GLY A 3 81.61 -4.03 -1.29
CA GLY A 3 80.86 -4.45 -0.11
C GLY A 3 80.01 -5.67 -0.47
N ASP A 4 80.23 -6.75 0.25
CA ASP A 4 79.67 -8.07 -0.03
C ASP A 4 78.12 -8.03 0.03
N PRO A 5 77.40 -8.39 -1.06
CA PRO A 5 75.93 -8.41 -1.09
C PRO A 5 75.31 -9.24 0.05
N ALA A 6 76.04 -10.20 0.62
CA ALA A 6 75.63 -10.94 1.81
C ALA A 6 75.45 -10.04 3.04
N ILE A 7 76.29 -9.01 3.23
CA ILE A 7 76.25 -8.10 4.38
C ILE A 7 75.06 -7.13 4.27
N ALA A 8 74.73 -6.70 3.05
CA ALA A 8 73.56 -5.86 2.81
C ALA A 8 72.25 -6.63 3.09
N LEU A 9 72.20 -7.92 2.68
CA LEU A 9 71.08 -8.80 2.98
C LEU A 9 70.95 -9.06 4.50
N ALA A 10 72.06 -9.36 5.18
CA ALA A 10 72.07 -9.58 6.63
C ALA A 10 71.56 -8.36 7.40
N ARG A 11 72.00 -7.14 7.05
CA ARG A 11 71.52 -5.91 7.69
C ARG A 11 70.04 -5.61 7.41
N ALA A 12 69.55 -5.95 6.21
CA ALA A 12 68.14 -5.80 5.88
C ALA A 12 67.26 -6.79 6.66
N VAL A 13 67.74 -8.02 6.88
CA VAL A 13 67.08 -9.03 7.71
C VAL A 13 67.08 -8.61 9.18
N GLU A 14 68.23 -8.19 9.72
CA GLU A 14 68.38 -7.66 11.08
C GLU A 14 67.42 -6.49 11.34
N SER A 15 67.35 -5.52 10.42
CA SER A 15 66.44 -4.38 10.54
C SER A 15 64.97 -4.79 10.56
N ARG A 16 64.58 -5.82 9.79
CA ARG A 16 63.20 -6.32 9.73
C ARG A 16 62.83 -7.18 10.95
N LEU A 17 63.81 -7.86 11.55
CA LEU A 17 63.60 -8.73 12.71
C LEU A 17 63.88 -8.03 14.05
N SER A 18 64.41 -6.80 14.04
CA SER A 18 64.76 -6.02 15.24
C SER A 18 63.62 -5.80 16.25
N SER A 19 62.37 -5.95 15.83
CA SER A 19 61.16 -5.83 16.67
C SER A 19 60.51 -7.18 17.03
N VAL A 20 61.07 -8.29 16.55
CA VAL A 20 60.56 -9.64 16.82
C VAL A 20 61.19 -10.15 18.10
N ASP A 21 60.35 -10.43 19.10
CA ASP A 21 60.75 -11.05 20.36
C ASP A 21 61.23 -12.49 20.08
N ASP A 22 62.54 -12.70 20.14
CA ASP A 22 63.24 -13.95 19.84
C ASP A 22 63.50 -14.78 21.11
N THR A 23 62.95 -14.36 22.26
CA THR A 23 63.12 -15.07 23.52
C THR A 23 62.49 -16.46 23.48
N ASP A 24 63.05 -17.41 24.24
CA ASP A 24 62.48 -18.75 24.42
C ASP A 24 61.02 -18.69 24.89
N ALA A 25 60.68 -17.69 25.72
CA ALA A 25 59.32 -17.46 26.18
C ALA A 25 58.36 -16.97 25.07
N ALA A 26 58.84 -16.21 24.08
CA ALA A 26 58.07 -15.86 22.90
C ALA A 26 57.85 -17.07 21.99
N TRP A 27 58.89 -17.87 21.81
CA TRP A 27 58.82 -19.12 21.05
C TRP A 27 57.82 -20.12 21.65
N GLU A 28 57.90 -20.39 22.95
CA GLU A 28 56.97 -21.28 23.65
C GLU A 28 55.51 -20.79 23.56
N ARG A 29 55.28 -19.47 23.65
CA ARG A 29 53.94 -18.89 23.46
C ARG A 29 53.40 -19.14 22.05
N VAL A 30 54.21 -18.97 21.02
CA VAL A 30 53.83 -19.22 19.63
C VAL A 30 53.53 -20.70 19.40
N GLN A 31 54.38 -21.61 19.90
CA GLN A 31 54.19 -23.05 19.79
C GLN A 31 52.93 -23.54 20.53
N LYS A 32 52.67 -23.00 21.73
CA LYS A 32 51.45 -23.31 22.49
C LYS A 32 50.20 -22.85 21.74
N ARG A 33 50.19 -21.61 21.24
CA ARG A 33 49.08 -21.08 20.44
C ARG A 33 48.84 -21.91 19.16
N LEU A 34 49.90 -22.30 18.47
CA LEU A 34 49.83 -23.11 17.26
C LEU A 34 49.21 -24.49 17.54
N SER A 35 49.59 -25.11 18.66
CA SER A 35 49.04 -26.39 19.11
C SER A 35 47.56 -26.26 19.49
N GLU A 36 47.15 -25.17 20.15
CA GLU A 36 45.76 -24.87 20.48
C GLU A 36 44.91 -24.66 19.22
N GLU A 37 45.37 -23.86 18.25
CA GLU A 37 44.65 -23.64 16.99
C GLU A 37 44.58 -24.91 16.12
N PHE A 38 45.65 -25.72 16.11
CA PHE A 38 45.62 -27.02 15.44
C PHE A 38 44.61 -27.96 16.08
N GLY A 39 44.52 -28.01 17.42
CA GLY A 39 43.52 -28.78 18.13
C GLY A 39 42.09 -28.38 17.74
N ARG A 40 41.80 -27.07 17.69
CA ARG A 40 40.49 -26.57 17.23
C ARG A 40 40.17 -26.96 15.78
N LEU A 41 41.15 -26.85 14.90
CA LEU A 41 41.02 -27.26 13.49
C LEU A 41 40.73 -28.76 13.38
N GLN A 42 41.46 -29.59 14.11
CA GLN A 42 41.26 -31.04 14.15
C GLN A 42 39.88 -31.41 14.71
N ASP A 43 39.43 -30.76 15.78
CA ASP A 43 38.09 -30.96 16.35
C ASP A 43 36.97 -30.54 15.39
N ALA A 44 37.15 -29.46 14.63
CA ALA A 44 36.19 -29.03 13.63
C ALA A 44 36.12 -30.01 12.45
N LEU A 45 37.27 -30.45 11.92
CA LEU A 45 37.35 -31.35 10.78
C LEU A 45 36.88 -32.77 11.11
N SER A 46 37.24 -33.30 12.28
CA SER A 46 36.85 -34.65 12.70
C SER A 46 35.35 -34.82 12.87
N ARG A 47 34.63 -33.76 13.31
CA ARG A 47 33.15 -33.74 13.35
C ARG A 47 32.50 -33.96 11.99
N HIS A 48 33.22 -33.64 10.91
CA HIS A 48 32.77 -33.84 9.53
C HIS A 48 33.52 -35.00 8.84
N GLY A 49 34.26 -35.83 9.58
CA GLY A 49 34.95 -37.01 9.05
C GLY A 49 36.25 -36.71 8.29
N HIS A 50 36.80 -35.50 8.44
CA HIS A 50 38.08 -35.11 7.83
C HIS A 50 39.23 -35.22 8.83
N THR A 51 40.44 -35.48 8.33
CA THR A 51 41.64 -35.66 9.17
C THR A 51 42.66 -34.55 8.89
N ALA A 52 43.20 -33.95 9.94
CA ALA A 52 44.32 -33.02 9.88
C ALA A 52 45.54 -33.63 10.56
N THR A 53 46.71 -33.44 9.96
CA THR A 53 47.97 -33.99 10.44
C THR A 53 48.98 -32.86 10.56
N ALA A 54 49.52 -32.65 11.77
CA ALA A 54 50.62 -31.73 11.99
C ALA A 54 51.95 -32.50 11.91
N ARG A 55 52.87 -32.03 11.07
CA ARG A 55 54.24 -32.53 10.95
C ARG A 55 55.23 -31.42 11.33
N PRO A 56 56.05 -31.61 12.37
CA PRO A 56 57.15 -30.69 12.64
C PRO A 56 58.22 -30.80 11.53
N SER A 57 58.76 -29.66 11.10
CA SER A 57 59.81 -29.48 10.09
C SER A 57 60.91 -28.58 10.67
N GLU A 58 62.09 -28.56 10.04
CA GLU A 58 63.19 -27.64 10.40
C GLU A 58 62.77 -26.16 10.35
N ASP A 59 61.82 -25.82 9.46
CA ASP A 59 61.32 -24.45 9.26
C ASP A 59 60.03 -24.13 10.05
N GLY A 60 59.51 -25.05 10.87
CA GLY A 60 58.28 -24.86 11.65
C GLY A 60 57.27 -26.02 11.54
N MET A 61 56.00 -25.78 11.89
CA MET A 61 54.95 -26.80 11.82
C MET A 61 54.21 -26.73 10.48
N ARG A 62 54.15 -27.86 9.76
CA ARG A 62 53.34 -28.01 8.56
C ARG A 62 52.06 -28.77 8.89
N VAL A 63 50.92 -28.25 8.45
CA VAL A 63 49.62 -28.91 8.63
C VAL A 63 49.10 -29.35 7.28
N ASP A 64 48.95 -30.66 7.10
CA ASP A 64 48.34 -31.26 5.91
C ASP A 64 46.94 -31.78 6.27
N ILE A 65 45.93 -31.42 5.47
CA ILE A 65 44.53 -31.80 5.70
C ILE A 65 44.08 -32.74 4.58
N VAL A 66 43.47 -33.87 4.93
CA VAL A 66 42.83 -34.76 3.96
C VAL A 66 41.37 -34.35 3.79
N TYR A 67 41.06 -33.68 2.68
CA TYR A 67 39.72 -33.25 2.30
C TYR A 67 39.34 -33.92 0.97
N GLN A 68 38.20 -34.61 0.93
CA GLN A 68 37.73 -35.38 -0.24
C GLN A 68 38.78 -36.36 -0.82
N GLY A 69 39.57 -36.99 0.06
CA GLY A 69 40.59 -37.97 -0.32
C GLY A 69 41.87 -37.38 -0.93
N ARG A 70 42.07 -36.06 -0.89
CA ARG A 70 43.32 -35.40 -1.31
C ARG A 70 43.94 -34.64 -0.14
N GLU A 71 45.27 -34.70 -0.03
CA GLU A 71 46.01 -33.81 0.87
C GLU A 71 45.97 -32.38 0.31
N ARG A 72 45.57 -31.42 1.15
CA ARG A 72 45.53 -29.99 0.84
C ARG A 72 46.18 -29.20 1.97
N ALA A 73 46.82 -28.08 1.62
CA ALA A 73 47.26 -27.11 2.60
C ALA A 73 46.06 -26.33 3.15
N VAL A 74 46.24 -25.71 4.33
CA VAL A 74 45.19 -24.91 5.00
C VAL A 74 44.62 -23.79 4.11
N PRO A 75 45.44 -22.99 3.39
CA PRO A 75 44.93 -21.91 2.53
C PRO A 75 44.10 -22.47 1.36
N ASP A 76 44.59 -23.53 0.71
CA ASP A 76 43.90 -24.17 -0.43
C ASP A 76 42.55 -24.77 -0.02
N LEU A 77 42.45 -25.29 1.22
CA LEU A 77 41.19 -25.76 1.77
C LEU A 77 40.23 -24.59 2.04
N ALA A 78 40.71 -23.48 2.59
CA ALA A 78 39.89 -22.31 2.88
C ALA A 78 39.30 -21.72 1.59
N GLU A 79 40.09 -21.61 0.53
CA GLU A 79 39.61 -21.18 -0.79
C GLU A 79 38.59 -22.15 -1.37
N ALA A 80 38.85 -23.46 -1.29
CA ALA A 80 37.93 -24.48 -1.78
C ALA A 80 36.57 -24.44 -1.05
N LEU A 81 36.60 -24.32 0.29
CA LEU A 81 35.40 -24.18 1.10
C LEU A 81 34.66 -22.87 0.82
N ALA A 82 35.36 -21.76 0.60
CA ALA A 82 34.74 -20.50 0.23
C ALA A 82 33.99 -20.60 -1.10
N VAL A 83 34.59 -21.25 -2.11
CA VAL A 83 33.93 -21.53 -3.39
C VAL A 83 32.72 -22.45 -3.20
N GLU A 84 32.86 -23.51 -2.41
CA GLU A 84 31.78 -24.46 -2.14
C GLU A 84 30.61 -23.80 -1.38
N VAL A 85 30.89 -23.00 -0.37
CA VAL A 85 29.87 -22.22 0.37
C VAL A 85 29.19 -21.22 -0.57
N ALA A 86 29.93 -20.52 -1.41
CA ALA A 86 29.34 -19.58 -2.37
C ALA A 86 28.39 -20.29 -3.36
N GLU A 87 28.79 -21.46 -3.87
CA GLU A 87 27.98 -22.25 -4.79
C GLU A 87 26.75 -22.85 -4.10
N LEU A 88 26.91 -23.43 -2.90
CA LEU A 88 25.79 -23.96 -2.12
C LEU A 88 24.81 -22.85 -1.74
N THR A 89 25.31 -21.67 -1.33
CA THR A 89 24.45 -20.51 -1.05
C THR A 89 23.69 -20.07 -2.28
N ARG A 90 24.32 -20.08 -3.46
CA ARG A 90 23.67 -19.75 -4.73
C ARG A 90 22.56 -20.75 -5.07
N ILE A 91 22.82 -22.05 -4.90
CA ILE A 91 21.85 -23.13 -5.15
C ILE A 91 20.69 -23.07 -4.16
N LEU A 92 20.97 -22.94 -2.85
CA LEU A 92 19.96 -22.80 -1.80
C LEU A 92 19.08 -21.58 -2.08
N SER A 93 19.68 -20.42 -2.37
CA SER A 93 18.93 -19.22 -2.71
C SER A 93 18.07 -19.42 -3.96
N ALA A 94 18.55 -20.16 -4.97
CA ALA A 94 17.78 -20.45 -6.19
C ALA A 94 16.60 -21.40 -5.91
N HIS A 95 16.82 -22.43 -5.11
CA HIS A 95 15.79 -23.41 -4.75
C HIS A 95 14.73 -22.83 -3.81
N GLU A 96 15.14 -22.03 -2.82
CA GLU A 96 14.21 -21.26 -1.97
C GLU A 96 13.36 -20.32 -2.81
N ARG A 97 13.97 -19.63 -3.80
CA ARG A 97 13.23 -18.80 -4.76
C ARG A 97 12.22 -19.60 -5.56
N GLU A 98 12.56 -20.79 -6.05
CA GLU A 98 11.67 -21.67 -6.81
C GLU A 98 10.49 -22.20 -5.97
N ILE A 99 10.77 -22.65 -4.73
CA ILE A 99 9.74 -23.13 -3.79
C ILE A 99 8.80 -21.99 -3.42
N LEU A 100 9.35 -20.83 -3.05
CA LEU A 100 8.57 -19.64 -2.73
C LEU A 100 7.72 -19.25 -3.93
N GLN A 101 8.27 -19.20 -5.15
CA GLN A 101 7.49 -18.91 -6.35
C GLN A 101 6.33 -19.88 -6.52
N THR A 102 6.57 -21.19 -6.48
CA THR A 102 5.52 -22.19 -6.72
C THR A 102 4.44 -22.20 -5.64
N HIS A 103 4.83 -22.08 -4.37
CA HIS A 103 3.88 -22.08 -3.26
C HIS A 103 3.11 -20.75 -3.17
N LEU A 104 3.79 -19.62 -3.29
CA LEU A 104 3.17 -18.29 -3.30
C LEU A 104 2.19 -18.15 -4.45
N ILE A 105 2.48 -18.70 -5.63
CA ILE A 105 1.57 -18.60 -6.78
C ILE A 105 0.17 -19.13 -6.44
N THR A 106 0.05 -20.20 -5.67
CA THR A 106 -1.27 -20.77 -5.34
C THR A 106 -2.02 -19.87 -4.36
N GLU A 107 -1.36 -19.37 -3.33
CA GLU A 107 -1.97 -18.45 -2.34
C GLU A 107 -2.27 -17.07 -2.92
N VAL A 108 -1.34 -16.53 -3.70
CA VAL A 108 -1.47 -15.27 -4.43
C VAL A 108 -2.62 -15.37 -5.42
N ALA A 109 -2.76 -16.49 -6.14
CA ALA A 109 -3.86 -16.65 -7.08
C ALA A 109 -5.23 -16.64 -6.38
N GLY A 110 -5.35 -17.24 -5.19
CA GLY A 110 -6.55 -17.12 -4.34
C GLY A 110 -6.82 -15.69 -3.89
N THR A 111 -5.80 -14.99 -3.39
CA THR A 111 -5.93 -13.59 -2.97
C THR A 111 -6.32 -12.67 -4.13
N LEU A 112 -5.69 -12.86 -5.30
CA LEU A 112 -6.01 -12.11 -6.52
C LEU A 112 -7.45 -12.38 -6.98
N GLN A 113 -7.92 -13.61 -6.88
CA GLN A 113 -9.31 -13.98 -7.18
C GLN A 113 -10.29 -13.20 -6.28
N GLU A 114 -10.04 -13.13 -4.98
CA GLU A 114 -10.89 -12.39 -4.04
C GLU A 114 -10.89 -10.87 -4.33
N LEU A 115 -9.71 -10.30 -4.60
CA LEU A 115 -9.55 -8.88 -4.92
C LEU A 115 -10.23 -8.51 -6.24
N ILE A 116 -10.03 -9.31 -7.29
CA ILE A 116 -10.66 -9.12 -8.60
C ILE A 116 -12.18 -9.29 -8.47
N GLY A 117 -12.64 -10.34 -7.80
CA GLY A 117 -14.06 -10.59 -7.57
C GLY A 117 -14.73 -9.46 -6.77
N THR A 118 -14.03 -8.87 -5.80
CA THR A 118 -14.53 -7.72 -5.04
C THR A 118 -14.67 -6.49 -5.92
N ALA A 119 -13.67 -6.20 -6.76
CA ALA A 119 -13.74 -5.09 -7.71
C ALA A 119 -14.90 -5.27 -8.72
N GLU A 120 -15.12 -6.48 -9.25
CA GLU A 120 -16.27 -6.75 -10.15
C GLU A 120 -17.61 -6.54 -9.45
N ARG A 121 -17.76 -7.01 -8.21
CA ARG A 121 -18.98 -6.79 -7.41
C ARG A 121 -19.23 -5.31 -7.15
N GLN A 122 -18.19 -4.53 -6.84
CA GLN A 122 -18.30 -3.08 -6.66
C GLN A 122 -18.76 -2.38 -7.95
N VAL A 123 -18.19 -2.73 -9.10
CA VAL A 123 -18.61 -2.19 -10.41
C VAL A 123 -20.05 -2.55 -10.74
N ALA A 124 -20.47 -3.78 -10.45
CA ALA A 124 -21.84 -4.23 -10.67
C ALA A 124 -22.85 -3.52 -9.76
N ALA A 125 -22.51 -3.31 -8.48
CA ALA A 125 -23.34 -2.54 -7.55
C ALA A 125 -23.51 -1.09 -8.01
N MET A 126 -22.42 -0.46 -8.45
CA MET A 126 -22.44 0.89 -9.00
C MET A 126 -23.28 1.01 -10.26
N ASN A 127 -23.16 0.07 -11.20
CA ASN A 127 -23.97 0.09 -12.41
C ASN A 127 -25.46 -0.05 -12.12
N ARG A 128 -25.84 -0.79 -11.07
CA ARG A 128 -27.24 -0.88 -10.62
C ARG A 128 -27.76 0.47 -10.14
N GLU A 129 -26.99 1.16 -9.30
CA GLU A 129 -27.35 2.51 -8.80
C GLU A 129 -27.43 3.55 -9.92
N LEU A 130 -26.53 3.47 -10.91
CA LEU A 130 -26.57 4.31 -12.11
C LEU A 130 -27.79 4.01 -13.00
N GLU A 131 -28.21 2.75 -13.09
CA GLU A 131 -29.39 2.34 -13.86
C GLU A 131 -30.71 2.75 -13.20
N GLU A 132 -30.79 2.69 -11.87
CA GLU A 132 -31.97 3.12 -11.09
C GLU A 132 -32.19 4.64 -11.14
N ARG A 133 -31.18 5.41 -11.57
CA ARG A 133 -31.19 6.88 -11.56
C ARG A 133 -30.88 7.45 -12.95
N PRO A 134 -31.77 7.28 -13.95
CA PRO A 134 -31.54 7.80 -15.30
C PRO A 134 -31.41 9.33 -15.26
N THR A 135 -30.42 9.91 -15.94
CA THR A 135 -30.21 11.38 -16.01
C THR A 135 -31.43 12.08 -16.64
N SER A 136 -31.65 13.37 -16.32
CA SER A 136 -32.78 14.15 -16.87
C SER A 136 -32.73 14.28 -18.41
N THR A 137 -31.58 14.06 -19.03
CA THR A 137 -31.42 13.98 -20.50
C THR A 137 -31.71 12.60 -21.08
N GLY A 138 -32.02 11.60 -20.23
CA GLY A 138 -32.20 10.21 -20.64
C GLY A 138 -30.90 9.45 -20.92
N MET A 139 -29.74 10.09 -20.69
CA MET A 139 -28.43 9.44 -20.82
C MET A 139 -28.24 8.40 -19.72
N LYS A 140 -27.88 7.17 -20.12
CA LYS A 140 -27.44 6.12 -19.20
C LYS A 140 -25.92 6.09 -19.15
N LEU A 141 -25.37 6.03 -17.94
CA LEU A 141 -23.94 5.84 -17.70
C LEU A 141 -23.71 4.45 -17.14
N ARG A 142 -22.55 3.88 -17.46
CA ARG A 142 -22.03 2.70 -16.78
C ARG A 142 -20.54 2.84 -16.54
N LEU A 143 -20.10 2.34 -15.40
CA LEU A 143 -18.69 2.09 -15.14
C LEU A 143 -18.31 0.73 -15.73
N VAL A 144 -17.17 0.70 -16.40
CA VAL A 144 -16.57 -0.52 -16.95
C VAL A 144 -15.19 -0.70 -16.35
N TRP A 145 -14.94 -1.87 -15.79
CA TRP A 145 -13.61 -2.29 -15.38
C TRP A 145 -13.05 -3.26 -16.40
N ARG A 146 -12.00 -2.83 -17.12
CA ARG A 146 -11.46 -3.54 -18.28
C ARG A 146 -9.95 -3.69 -18.19
N ALA A 147 -9.39 -4.55 -19.04
CA ALA A 147 -7.94 -4.64 -19.19
C ALA A 147 -7.38 -3.28 -19.61
N SER A 148 -6.31 -2.85 -18.95
CA SER A 148 -5.59 -1.63 -19.29
C SER A 148 -4.99 -1.72 -20.69
N ARG A 149 -4.73 -0.59 -21.33
CA ARG A 149 -3.91 -0.54 -22.55
C ARG A 149 -2.48 -1.06 -22.36
N ARG A 150 -1.99 -1.07 -21.11
CA ARG A 150 -0.69 -1.63 -20.72
C ARG A 150 -0.83 -3.03 -20.10
N ALA A 151 -1.99 -3.66 -20.23
CA ALA A 151 -2.23 -4.98 -19.67
C ALA A 151 -1.25 -6.01 -20.22
N PRO A 152 -0.79 -6.96 -19.38
CA PRO A 152 -0.04 -8.11 -19.85
C PRO A 152 -0.76 -8.93 -20.90
N GLN A 153 0.00 -9.55 -21.80
CA GLN A 153 -0.55 -10.55 -22.71
C GLN A 153 -1.08 -11.74 -21.91
N GLY A 154 -2.18 -12.36 -22.37
CA GLY A 154 -2.81 -13.46 -21.65
C GLY A 154 -3.71 -13.06 -20.49
N LEU A 155 -3.71 -11.78 -20.06
CA LEU A 155 -4.54 -11.30 -18.95
C LEU A 155 -6.02 -11.62 -19.15
N ALA A 156 -6.57 -11.48 -20.35
CA ALA A 156 -7.99 -11.75 -20.60
C ALA A 156 -8.39 -13.20 -20.26
N GLN A 157 -7.52 -14.16 -20.58
CA GLN A 157 -7.75 -15.58 -20.31
C GLN A 157 -7.51 -15.91 -18.83
N ALA A 158 -6.47 -15.32 -18.24
CA ALA A 158 -6.20 -15.44 -16.81
C ALA A 158 -7.35 -14.85 -15.99
N ARG A 159 -7.87 -13.69 -16.40
CA ARG A 159 -8.99 -13.00 -15.74
C ARG A 159 -10.24 -13.85 -15.75
N GLU A 160 -10.60 -14.49 -16.85
CA GLU A 160 -11.79 -15.34 -16.90
C GLU A 160 -11.70 -16.51 -15.91
N ARG A 161 -10.50 -17.09 -15.74
CA ARG A 161 -10.25 -18.14 -14.73
C ARG A 161 -10.24 -17.57 -13.31
N LEU A 162 -9.62 -16.41 -13.10
CA LEU A 162 -9.59 -15.67 -11.84
C LEU A 162 -10.97 -15.14 -11.40
N ARG A 163 -12.00 -15.21 -12.24
CA ARG A 163 -13.39 -14.92 -11.85
C ARG A 163 -14.09 -16.10 -11.20
N GLN A 164 -13.63 -17.32 -11.46
CA GLN A 164 -14.16 -18.52 -10.84
C GLN A 164 -13.67 -18.64 -9.39
N SER A 165 -14.45 -19.28 -8.52
CA SER A 165 -13.97 -19.60 -7.16
C SER A 165 -12.72 -20.46 -7.23
N ALA A 166 -11.72 -20.19 -6.39
CA ALA A 166 -10.50 -21.00 -6.32
C ALA A 166 -10.80 -22.48 -5.99
N ASP A 167 -11.90 -22.75 -5.28
CA ASP A 167 -12.39 -24.10 -4.98
C ASP A 167 -12.91 -24.84 -6.23
N ALA A 168 -13.32 -24.09 -7.25
CA ALA A 168 -13.82 -24.63 -8.51
C ALA A 168 -12.71 -24.85 -9.55
N TRP A 169 -11.47 -24.45 -9.28
CA TRP A 169 -10.39 -24.56 -10.24
C TRP A 169 -9.93 -26.00 -10.43
N SER A 170 -9.94 -26.42 -11.69
CA SER A 170 -9.26 -27.64 -12.11
C SER A 170 -7.74 -27.49 -11.93
N PRO A 171 -6.99 -28.61 -11.88
CA PRO A 171 -5.53 -28.56 -11.92
C PRO A 171 -4.99 -27.81 -13.15
N GLU A 172 -5.69 -27.87 -14.27
CA GLU A 172 -5.34 -27.17 -15.51
C GLU A 172 -5.53 -25.64 -15.37
N ASP A 173 -6.60 -25.19 -14.73
CA ASP A 173 -6.83 -23.76 -14.47
C ASP A 173 -5.77 -23.20 -13.51
N ARG A 174 -5.41 -23.95 -12.46
CA ARG A 174 -4.31 -23.59 -11.54
C ARG A 174 -2.99 -23.47 -12.29
N ALA A 175 -2.67 -24.43 -13.15
CA ALA A 175 -1.46 -24.40 -13.95
C ALA A 175 -1.45 -23.21 -14.93
N ALA A 176 -2.58 -22.90 -15.57
CA ALA A 176 -2.70 -21.78 -16.50
C ALA A 176 -2.54 -20.42 -15.81
N VAL A 177 -3.19 -20.23 -14.65
CA VAL A 177 -3.03 -19.01 -13.84
C VAL A 177 -1.60 -18.92 -13.29
N GLY A 178 -1.04 -20.03 -12.82
CA GLY A 178 0.33 -20.09 -12.33
C GLY A 178 1.37 -19.73 -13.40
N ALA A 179 1.22 -20.28 -14.61
CA ALA A 179 2.08 -19.94 -15.74
C ALA A 179 1.98 -18.44 -16.11
N PHE A 180 0.77 -17.87 -16.08
CA PHE A 180 0.57 -16.44 -16.32
C PHE A 180 1.30 -15.58 -15.26
N LEU A 181 1.18 -15.92 -13.97
CA LEU A 181 1.85 -15.19 -12.89
C LEU A 181 3.38 -15.32 -12.96
N GLN A 182 3.89 -16.51 -13.28
CA GLN A 182 5.32 -16.74 -13.51
C GLN A 182 5.85 -15.86 -14.66
N GLU A 183 5.08 -15.75 -15.74
CA GLU A 183 5.45 -14.90 -16.86
C GLU A 183 5.52 -13.42 -16.45
N GLN A 184 4.62 -12.93 -15.59
CA GLN A 184 4.67 -11.55 -15.09
C GLN A 184 5.91 -11.30 -14.23
N ILE A 185 6.24 -12.25 -13.34
CA ILE A 185 7.43 -12.16 -12.49
C ILE A 185 8.69 -12.16 -13.35
N ALA A 186 8.77 -13.07 -14.33
CA ALA A 186 9.91 -13.18 -15.24
C ALA A 186 10.10 -11.91 -16.09
N ARG A 187 9.00 -11.33 -16.60
CA ARG A 187 9.05 -10.05 -17.34
C ARG A 187 9.60 -8.92 -16.47
N ARG A 188 9.13 -8.80 -15.23
CA ARG A 188 9.59 -7.73 -14.33
C ARG A 188 11.07 -7.87 -13.97
N GLN A 189 11.54 -9.10 -13.78
CA GLN A 189 12.95 -9.41 -13.51
C GLN A 189 13.85 -9.15 -14.72
N ALA A 190 13.34 -9.35 -15.94
CA ALA A 190 14.07 -9.09 -17.18
C ALA A 190 14.24 -7.59 -17.48
N ASP A 191 13.35 -6.73 -16.96
CA ASP A 191 13.42 -5.27 -17.11
C ASP A 191 14.53 -4.61 -16.26
N ASP A 192 15.38 -5.41 -15.60
CA ASP A 192 16.62 -5.02 -14.89
C ASP A 192 16.42 -3.85 -13.91
N SER A 193 15.33 -3.89 -13.13
CA SER A 193 15.18 -2.98 -11.99
C SER A 193 16.22 -3.31 -10.94
N ALA A 194 17.00 -2.31 -10.51
CA ALA A 194 17.85 -2.36 -9.32
C ALA A 194 17.07 -2.52 -7.99
N GLY A 195 15.83 -3.00 -8.06
CA GLY A 195 14.92 -3.16 -6.93
C GLY A 195 15.12 -4.49 -6.21
N SER A 196 14.62 -4.57 -4.99
CA SER A 196 14.55 -5.81 -4.23
C SER A 196 13.58 -6.80 -4.89
N TRP A 197 13.82 -8.10 -4.71
CA TRP A 197 12.91 -9.17 -5.18
C TRP A 197 11.46 -8.96 -4.72
N LEU A 198 11.25 -8.41 -3.52
CA LEU A 198 9.92 -8.07 -3.01
C LEU A 198 9.26 -6.97 -3.84
N GLU A 199 10.02 -5.97 -4.28
CA GLU A 199 9.53 -4.87 -5.11
C GLU A 199 9.15 -5.37 -6.50
N ASP A 200 9.95 -6.26 -7.07
CA ASP A 200 9.65 -6.92 -8.34
C ASP A 200 8.37 -7.75 -8.25
N LEU A 201 8.20 -8.55 -7.19
CA LEU A 201 6.96 -9.30 -6.96
C LEU A 201 5.76 -8.37 -6.78
N THR A 202 5.91 -7.32 -5.96
CA THR A 202 4.83 -6.36 -5.68
C THR A 202 4.37 -5.69 -6.97
N ALA A 203 5.30 -5.27 -7.83
CA ALA A 203 4.99 -4.66 -9.11
C ALA A 203 4.42 -5.67 -10.12
N ALA A 204 5.01 -6.87 -10.20
CA ALA A 204 4.59 -7.91 -11.13
C ALA A 204 3.16 -8.38 -10.86
N LEU A 205 2.77 -8.48 -9.58
CA LEU A 205 1.48 -9.00 -9.12
C LEU A 205 0.46 -7.90 -8.81
N ASP A 206 0.74 -6.63 -9.13
CA ASP A 206 -0.20 -5.54 -8.93
C ASP A 206 -1.33 -5.57 -9.97
N TYR A 207 -2.42 -6.27 -9.61
CA TYR A 207 -3.60 -6.39 -10.46
C TYR A 207 -4.24 -5.05 -10.83
N ARG A 208 -3.99 -3.98 -10.07
CA ARG A 208 -4.52 -2.64 -10.35
C ARG A 208 -3.86 -2.05 -11.58
N ALA A 209 -2.58 -2.33 -11.81
CA ALA A 209 -1.87 -1.88 -13.02
C ALA A 209 -2.35 -2.63 -14.28
N TRP A 210 -2.87 -3.85 -14.12
CA TRP A 210 -3.40 -4.65 -15.23
C TRP A 210 -4.77 -4.16 -15.73
N HIS A 211 -5.50 -3.40 -14.91
CA HIS A 211 -6.86 -2.98 -15.21
C HIS A 211 -6.99 -1.46 -15.24
N GLU A 212 -8.01 -0.97 -15.94
CA GLU A 212 -8.39 0.43 -15.93
C GLU A 212 -9.91 0.57 -15.76
N PHE A 213 -10.32 1.62 -15.06
CA PHE A 213 -11.71 2.05 -15.01
C PHE A 213 -12.01 2.97 -16.20
N GLY A 214 -13.14 2.73 -16.86
CA GLY A 214 -13.67 3.59 -17.91
C GLY A 214 -15.15 3.86 -17.67
N VAL A 215 -15.63 5.00 -18.18
CA VAL A 215 -17.07 5.32 -18.17
C VAL A 215 -17.57 5.26 -19.59
N GLU A 216 -18.71 4.61 -19.76
CA GLU A 216 -19.42 4.57 -21.02
C GLU A 216 -20.80 5.21 -20.86
N ARG A 217 -21.24 5.88 -21.93
CA ARG A 217 -22.57 6.46 -22.06
C ARG A 217 -23.36 5.73 -23.13
N HIS A 218 -24.66 5.58 -22.91
CA HIS A 218 -25.54 4.97 -23.89
C HIS A 218 -26.06 6.02 -24.88
N GLN A 219 -25.65 5.91 -26.15
CA GLN A 219 -26.06 6.80 -27.24
C GLN A 219 -26.47 6.00 -28.46
N HIS A 220 -27.60 6.34 -29.08
CA HIS A 220 -28.10 5.71 -30.31
C HIS A 220 -28.14 4.16 -30.26
N GLY A 221 -28.51 3.59 -29.10
CA GLY A 221 -28.58 2.14 -28.90
C GLY A 221 -27.23 1.43 -28.72
N LYS A 222 -26.14 2.18 -28.53
CA LYS A 222 -24.79 1.63 -28.30
C LYS A 222 -24.13 2.29 -27.09
N TRP A 223 -23.31 1.52 -26.38
CA TRP A 223 -22.41 2.04 -25.36
C TRP A 223 -21.16 2.60 -26.02
N VAL A 224 -20.85 3.87 -25.74
CA VAL A 224 -19.67 4.56 -26.25
C VAL A 224 -18.91 5.21 -25.10
N PRO A 225 -17.58 5.38 -25.20
CA PRO A 225 -16.82 6.07 -24.16
C PRO A 225 -17.40 7.46 -23.84
N ALA A 226 -17.48 7.80 -22.56
CA ALA A 226 -18.02 9.08 -22.09
C ALA A 226 -17.02 10.26 -22.24
N THR A 227 -15.84 10.02 -22.84
CA THR A 227 -14.75 11.00 -23.03
C THR A 227 -14.99 12.01 -24.18
N GLY A 228 -16.25 12.26 -24.57
CA GLY A 228 -16.62 13.09 -25.71
C GLY A 228 -17.45 14.33 -25.34
N PRO A 229 -17.87 15.15 -26.33
CA PRO A 229 -18.73 16.31 -26.09
C PRO A 229 -20.05 15.86 -25.44
N ALA A 230 -20.37 16.48 -24.30
CA ALA A 230 -21.55 16.21 -23.48
C ALA A 230 -22.07 17.53 -22.89
N SER A 231 -23.32 17.56 -22.40
CA SER A 231 -23.87 18.74 -21.73
C SER A 231 -23.10 19.05 -20.43
N GLY A 232 -23.21 20.27 -19.90
CA GLY A 232 -22.47 20.70 -18.70
C GLY A 232 -22.64 19.75 -17.52
N GLY A 233 -23.89 19.35 -17.20
CA GLY A 233 -24.19 18.40 -16.13
C GLY A 233 -23.72 16.96 -16.42
N GLU A 234 -23.83 16.51 -17.66
CA GLU A 234 -23.38 15.18 -18.08
C GLU A 234 -21.86 15.01 -17.99
N ARG A 235 -21.10 16.07 -18.29
CA ARG A 235 -19.63 16.08 -18.15
C ARG A 235 -19.22 15.90 -16.70
N VAL A 236 -19.90 16.57 -15.77
CA VAL A 236 -19.58 16.48 -14.33
C VAL A 236 -19.88 15.08 -13.82
N LEU A 237 -21.02 14.49 -14.18
CA LEU A 237 -21.34 13.10 -13.82
C LEU A 237 -20.32 12.11 -14.40
N ALA A 238 -20.00 12.23 -15.69
CA ALA A 238 -19.02 11.34 -16.35
C ALA A 238 -17.61 11.45 -15.74
N ALA A 239 -17.22 12.62 -15.24
CA ALA A 239 -15.94 12.83 -14.56
C ALA A 239 -15.97 12.40 -13.08
N SER A 240 -17.08 12.59 -12.39
CA SER A 240 -17.20 12.33 -10.94
C SER A 240 -17.39 10.85 -10.62
N VAL A 241 -18.13 10.11 -11.44
CA VAL A 241 -18.41 8.68 -11.21
C VAL A 241 -17.13 7.85 -11.03
N PRO A 242 -16.08 7.97 -11.88
CA PRO A 242 -14.81 7.28 -11.67
C PRO A 242 -14.08 7.69 -10.39
N LEU A 243 -14.17 8.95 -10.00
CA LEU A 243 -13.50 9.46 -8.80
C LEU A 243 -14.18 8.92 -7.54
N PHE A 244 -15.52 8.90 -7.52
CA PHE A 244 -16.29 8.30 -6.43
C PHE A 244 -16.07 6.78 -6.36
N ALA A 245 -16.02 6.11 -7.50
CA ALA A 245 -15.65 4.70 -7.59
C ALA A 245 -14.27 4.44 -6.99
N ALA A 246 -13.27 5.22 -7.40
CA ALA A 246 -11.91 5.10 -6.91
C ALA A 246 -11.80 5.36 -5.40
N ALA A 247 -12.48 6.41 -4.90
CA ALA A 247 -12.54 6.72 -3.47
C ALA A 247 -13.22 5.60 -2.67
N SER A 248 -14.36 5.10 -3.14
CA SER A 248 -15.07 4.00 -2.49
C SER A 248 -14.23 2.72 -2.45
N SER A 249 -13.57 2.36 -3.55
CA SER A 249 -12.65 1.22 -3.58
C SER A 249 -11.45 1.41 -2.65
N HIS A 250 -10.91 2.63 -2.56
CA HIS A 250 -9.84 2.95 -1.62
C HIS A 250 -10.29 2.75 -0.17
N TYR A 251 -11.44 3.32 0.22
CA TYR A 251 -11.97 3.16 1.58
C TYR A 251 -12.47 1.76 1.89
N ALA A 252 -12.92 0.98 0.90
CA ALA A 252 -13.25 -0.43 1.09
C ALA A 252 -12.03 -1.27 1.51
N SER A 253 -10.81 -0.83 1.20
CA SER A 253 -9.59 -1.48 1.69
C SER A 253 -9.27 -1.16 3.17
N ALA A 254 -9.90 -0.14 3.75
CA ALA A 254 -9.77 0.17 5.17
C ALA A 254 -10.59 -0.85 5.97
N GLY A 255 -9.93 -1.75 6.70
CA GLY A 255 -10.55 -2.90 7.37
C GLY A 255 -11.51 -2.60 8.55
N GLY A 256 -11.79 -1.33 8.84
CA GLY A 256 -12.69 -0.93 9.93
C GLY A 256 -14.13 -0.75 9.44
N ALA A 257 -15.08 -1.41 10.09
CA ALA A 257 -16.52 -1.26 9.81
C ALA A 257 -17.02 0.19 10.00
N TYR A 258 -16.32 0.98 10.80
CA TYR A 258 -16.62 2.40 11.09
C TYR A 258 -15.48 3.33 10.67
N ALA A 259 -14.61 2.89 9.74
CA ALA A 259 -13.57 3.76 9.22
C ALA A 259 -14.23 4.94 8.48
N PRO A 260 -13.84 6.20 8.75
CA PRO A 260 -14.43 7.36 8.09
C PRO A 260 -14.12 7.34 6.59
N ARG A 261 -15.12 7.63 5.74
CA ARG A 261 -15.03 7.50 4.28
C ARG A 261 -15.16 8.87 3.60
N LEU A 262 -14.30 9.81 4.01
CA LEU A 262 -14.44 11.22 3.68
C LEU A 262 -14.01 11.58 2.26
N VAL A 263 -14.83 12.37 1.57
CA VAL A 263 -14.51 13.03 0.30
C VAL A 263 -14.76 14.53 0.44
N THR A 264 -13.81 15.34 0.01
CA THR A 264 -13.93 16.80 0.00
C THR A 264 -14.17 17.30 -1.42
N LEU A 265 -15.22 18.07 -1.64
CA LEU A 265 -15.56 18.66 -2.94
C LEU A 265 -15.56 20.18 -2.84
N ASP A 266 -14.66 20.82 -3.57
CA ASP A 266 -14.63 22.28 -3.68
C ASP A 266 -15.49 22.74 -4.86
N GLU A 267 -16.30 23.78 -4.65
CA GLU A 267 -17.29 24.29 -5.61
C GLU A 267 -18.14 23.17 -6.24
N ALA A 268 -18.71 22.35 -5.36
CA ALA A 268 -19.44 21.16 -5.73
C ALA A 268 -20.57 21.50 -6.71
N PHE A 269 -20.50 20.86 -7.88
CA PHE A 269 -21.51 20.87 -8.92
C PHE A 269 -21.87 22.26 -9.48
N ALA A 270 -20.91 23.20 -9.47
CA ALA A 270 -21.09 24.49 -10.13
C ALA A 270 -21.47 24.33 -11.62
N GLY A 271 -22.52 25.02 -12.06
CA GLY A 271 -23.02 24.96 -13.44
C GLY A 271 -23.79 23.68 -13.83
N VAL A 272 -24.21 22.89 -12.83
CA VAL A 272 -24.99 21.65 -13.02
C VAL A 272 -26.47 21.88 -12.65
N ASP A 273 -27.41 21.24 -13.35
CA ASP A 273 -28.84 21.30 -13.03
C ASP A 273 -29.19 20.54 -11.73
N ASP A 274 -30.34 20.87 -11.11
CA ASP A 274 -30.75 20.30 -9.82
C ASP A 274 -30.89 18.77 -9.83
N ASP A 275 -31.35 18.20 -10.95
CA ASP A 275 -31.58 16.77 -11.08
C ASP A 275 -30.24 16.00 -11.16
N SER A 276 -29.28 16.51 -11.93
CA SER A 276 -27.92 15.98 -11.97
C SER A 276 -27.21 16.10 -10.61
N ARG A 277 -27.45 17.17 -9.84
CA ARG A 277 -26.93 17.37 -8.48
C ARG A 277 -27.48 16.35 -7.49
N ALA A 278 -28.79 16.17 -7.46
CA ALA A 278 -29.45 15.15 -6.65
C ALA A 278 -28.90 13.74 -6.92
N LYS A 279 -28.58 13.45 -8.19
CA LYS A 279 -27.99 12.17 -8.62
C LYS A 279 -26.56 11.99 -8.14
N CYS A 280 -25.69 12.98 -8.32
CA CYS A 280 -24.33 12.96 -7.80
C CYS A 280 -24.30 12.71 -6.28
N LEU A 281 -25.14 13.43 -5.54
CA LEU A 281 -25.24 13.29 -4.09
C LEU A 281 -25.82 11.93 -3.68
N GLY A 282 -26.79 11.40 -4.44
CA GLY A 282 -27.30 10.05 -4.25
C GLY A 282 -26.23 8.97 -4.49
N LEU A 283 -25.33 9.18 -5.45
CA LEU A 283 -24.20 8.28 -5.68
C LEU A 283 -23.23 8.28 -4.50
N LEU A 284 -22.91 9.44 -3.93
CA LEU A 284 -22.04 9.51 -2.73
C LEU A 284 -22.59 8.63 -1.59
N ARG A 285 -23.89 8.70 -1.32
CA ARG A 285 -24.56 7.80 -0.37
C ARG A 285 -24.42 6.33 -0.78
N ALA A 286 -24.68 6.00 -2.04
CA ALA A 286 -24.61 4.63 -2.52
C ALA A 286 -23.20 4.03 -2.41
N PHE A 287 -22.17 4.88 -2.47
CA PHE A 287 -20.77 4.51 -2.27
C PHE A 287 -20.32 4.47 -0.82
N ASP A 288 -21.23 4.72 0.13
CA ASP A 288 -20.91 4.86 1.54
C ASP A 288 -19.82 5.92 1.74
N LEU A 289 -19.91 7.06 1.05
CA LEU A 289 -18.96 8.16 1.15
C LEU A 289 -19.55 9.30 1.97
N ASP A 290 -18.80 9.73 2.98
CA ASP A 290 -19.05 10.95 3.73
C ASP A 290 -18.55 12.15 2.93
N VAL A 291 -19.33 13.21 2.80
CA VAL A 291 -18.96 14.38 2.00
C VAL A 291 -18.84 15.64 2.85
N VAL A 292 -17.75 16.37 2.64
CA VAL A 292 -17.62 17.78 3.02
C VAL A 292 -17.49 18.57 1.73
N MET A 293 -18.35 19.57 1.54
CA MET A 293 -18.35 20.32 0.29
C MET A 293 -18.65 21.80 0.48
N THR A 294 -18.13 22.60 -0.45
CA THR A 294 -18.42 24.04 -0.59
C THR A 294 -19.26 24.26 -1.84
N SER A 295 -20.14 25.26 -1.82
CA SER A 295 -20.90 25.68 -2.99
C SER A 295 -21.48 27.07 -2.78
N GLU A 296 -21.52 27.87 -3.86
CA GLU A 296 -22.23 29.15 -3.86
C GLU A 296 -23.77 29.04 -3.84
N ARG A 297 -24.32 27.92 -4.32
CA ARG A 297 -25.78 27.77 -4.56
C ARG A 297 -26.38 26.48 -4.00
N GLU A 298 -25.57 25.49 -3.66
CA GLU A 298 -26.05 24.17 -3.25
C GLU A 298 -26.27 24.05 -1.73
N TRP A 299 -27.39 23.41 -1.36
CA TRP A 299 -27.76 23.10 0.02
C TRP A 299 -27.77 21.59 0.32
N ALA A 300 -27.73 20.74 -0.71
CA ALA A 300 -27.87 19.29 -0.67
C ALA A 300 -29.14 18.77 -0.01
N CYS A 301 -30.20 19.59 0.03
CA CYS A 301 -31.50 19.20 0.56
C CYS A 301 -32.31 18.39 -0.47
N TYR A 302 -31.82 17.19 -0.78
CA TYR A 302 -32.45 16.27 -1.72
C TYR A 302 -32.90 14.99 -1.00
N PRO A 303 -34.01 14.35 -1.41
CA PRO A 303 -34.47 13.09 -0.82
C PRO A 303 -33.44 11.95 -0.88
N GLN A 304 -32.48 12.03 -1.81
CA GLN A 304 -31.41 11.07 -1.97
C GLN A 304 -30.37 11.18 -0.83
N VAL A 305 -30.22 12.36 -0.22
CA VAL A 305 -29.27 12.62 0.88
C VAL A 305 -29.98 12.31 2.21
N PRO A 306 -29.48 11.34 3.00
CA PRO A 306 -30.13 10.92 4.24
C PRO A 306 -30.05 11.99 5.33
N GLY A 307 -29.01 12.80 5.31
CA GLY A 307 -28.87 13.98 6.15
C GLY A 307 -27.57 14.71 5.86
N ILE A 308 -27.57 16.03 6.07
CA ILE A 308 -26.38 16.85 5.92
C ILE A 308 -26.45 18.07 6.85
N ALA A 309 -25.32 18.40 7.48
CA ALA A 309 -25.16 19.64 8.22
C ALA A 309 -24.64 20.74 7.28
N ILE A 310 -25.24 21.92 7.35
CA ILE A 310 -25.01 23.02 6.42
C ILE A 310 -24.59 24.25 7.20
N ALA A 311 -23.46 24.84 6.80
CA ALA A 311 -23.01 26.14 7.27
C ALA A 311 -23.21 27.18 6.16
N GLN A 312 -24.22 28.03 6.30
CA GLN A 312 -24.47 29.12 5.38
C GLN A 312 -23.60 30.31 5.79
N LEU A 313 -22.67 30.68 4.91
CA LEU A 313 -21.81 31.83 5.07
C LEU A 313 -22.46 33.05 4.40
N SER A 314 -22.54 34.17 5.09
CA SER A 314 -23.07 35.43 4.56
C SER A 314 -22.17 36.58 4.93
N ARG A 315 -21.88 37.43 3.95
CA ARG A 315 -21.06 38.64 4.09
C ARG A 315 -21.93 39.86 3.74
N VAL A 316 -21.73 40.94 4.48
CA VAL A 316 -22.24 42.27 4.12
C VAL A 316 -21.03 43.12 3.73
N ASP A 317 -21.16 43.87 2.64
CA ASP A 317 -20.10 44.79 2.22
C ASP A 317 -19.83 45.84 3.32
N ASP A 318 -18.57 46.27 3.43
CA ASP A 318 -18.10 47.21 4.45
C ASP A 318 -18.16 46.73 5.92
N ILE A 319 -18.44 45.45 6.15
CA ILE A 319 -18.30 44.80 7.47
C ILE A 319 -17.22 43.71 7.37
N ASP A 320 -16.16 43.83 8.17
CA ASP A 320 -15.10 42.82 8.27
C ASP A 320 -15.51 41.64 9.16
N ALA A 321 -16.61 40.99 8.78
CA ALA A 321 -17.14 39.81 9.46
C ALA A 321 -17.92 38.91 8.50
N VAL A 322 -17.93 37.61 8.81
CA VAL A 322 -18.76 36.61 8.11
C VAL A 322 -19.76 36.04 9.11
N LEU A 323 -21.05 36.15 8.78
CA LEU A 323 -22.11 35.50 9.52
C LEU A 323 -22.19 34.03 9.11
N VAL A 324 -22.17 33.13 10.10
CA VAL A 324 -22.34 31.69 9.89
C VAL A 324 -23.68 31.26 10.48
N THR A 325 -24.63 30.88 9.61
CA THR A 325 -25.91 30.31 10.04
C THR A 325 -25.91 28.80 9.83
N ARG A 326 -26.29 28.03 10.86
CA ARG A 326 -26.34 26.56 10.76
C ARG A 326 -27.72 26.07 10.38
N TRP A 327 -27.74 25.07 9.50
CA TRP A 327 -28.93 24.35 9.09
C TRP A 327 -28.63 22.85 9.07
N GLU A 328 -29.66 22.04 9.20
CA GLU A 328 -29.59 20.59 9.15
C GLU A 328 -30.70 20.07 8.24
N TRP A 329 -30.34 19.13 7.38
CA TRP A 329 -31.27 18.35 6.57
C TRP A 329 -31.37 16.96 7.16
N ASP A 330 -32.58 16.46 7.41
CA ASP A 330 -32.85 15.14 7.99
C ASP A 330 -33.30 14.09 6.96
N GLY A 331 -33.12 14.39 5.66
CA GLY A 331 -33.61 13.56 4.57
C GLY A 331 -35.00 13.96 4.06
N SER A 332 -35.74 14.79 4.79
CA SER A 332 -37.09 15.22 4.41
C SER A 332 -37.35 16.72 4.63
N GLU A 333 -36.83 17.30 5.70
CA GLU A 333 -37.04 18.68 6.08
C GLU A 333 -35.72 19.37 6.44
N ARG A 334 -35.58 20.63 6.02
CA ARG A 334 -34.46 21.49 6.40
C ARG A 334 -34.85 22.29 7.64
N ARG A 335 -34.13 22.07 8.74
CA ARG A 335 -34.34 22.77 10.02
C ARG A 335 -33.14 23.66 10.34
N ARG A 336 -33.36 24.69 11.14
CA ARG A 336 -32.27 25.55 11.64
C ARG A 336 -31.51 24.78 12.72
N GLY A 337 -30.18 24.70 12.57
CA GLY A 337 -29.29 24.05 13.52
C GLY A 337 -28.99 24.95 14.72
N THR A 338 -28.45 24.37 15.79
CA THR A 338 -28.02 25.11 16.98
C THR A 338 -26.82 26.00 16.66
N GLU A 339 -26.85 27.26 17.12
CA GLU A 339 -25.75 28.19 16.92
C GLU A 339 -24.49 27.72 17.69
N PRO A 340 -23.28 27.87 17.12
CA PRO A 340 -22.04 27.59 17.84
C PRO A 340 -21.98 28.43 19.12
N GLY A 341 -21.96 27.79 20.29
CA GLY A 341 -21.90 28.46 21.60
C GLY A 341 -23.24 28.57 22.35
N ALA A 342 -24.37 28.22 21.72
CA ALA A 342 -25.60 28.00 22.46
C ALA A 342 -25.50 26.68 23.22
N ARG A 343 -25.29 26.72 24.55
CA ARG A 343 -25.51 25.55 25.39
C ARG A 343 -26.94 25.05 25.13
N VAL A 344 -27.08 23.75 24.89
CA VAL A 344 -28.39 23.11 24.98
C VAL A 344 -28.87 23.35 26.41
N ASP A 345 -29.83 24.25 26.57
CA ASP A 345 -30.41 24.50 27.87
C ASP A 345 -31.32 23.30 28.21
N GLU A 346 -30.77 22.30 28.89
CA GLU A 346 -31.51 21.15 29.41
C GLU A 346 -32.55 21.54 30.49
N SER A 347 -32.77 22.84 30.75
CA SER A 347 -33.72 23.32 31.77
C SER A 347 -35.07 23.81 31.22
N ARG A 348 -35.53 23.32 30.07
CA ARG A 348 -36.96 23.47 29.70
C ARG A 348 -37.75 22.21 30.04
N PRO A 349 -38.54 22.18 31.14
CA PRO A 349 -39.53 21.13 31.31
C PRO A 349 -40.58 21.26 30.20
N ALA A 350 -41.05 20.12 29.71
CA ALA A 350 -42.17 20.06 28.77
C ALA A 350 -43.39 20.83 29.30
N PRO A 351 -44.17 21.52 28.46
CA PRO A 351 -45.31 22.29 28.95
C PRO A 351 -46.37 21.35 29.51
N LEU A 352 -46.57 21.42 30.82
CA LEU A 352 -47.76 20.89 31.48
C LEU A 352 -48.95 21.77 31.09
N ALA A 353 -50.02 21.13 30.62
CA ALA A 353 -51.31 21.75 30.38
C ALA A 353 -51.95 22.19 31.70
N ASP A 354 -52.20 23.50 31.87
CA ASP A 354 -53.50 24.11 32.17
C ASP A 354 -53.40 25.50 32.83
N GLY A 355 -54.24 26.43 32.36
CA GLY A 355 -55.01 27.33 33.24
C GLY A 355 -54.43 28.69 33.70
N LEU A 356 -54.84 29.76 32.99
CA LEU A 356 -55.27 31.08 33.50
C LEU A 356 -54.37 31.92 34.44
N GLY A 357 -54.04 33.16 34.01
CA GLY A 357 -53.80 34.29 34.92
C GLY A 357 -52.80 35.34 34.45
N GLU A 358 -53.29 36.56 34.17
CA GLU A 358 -52.53 37.80 33.93
C GLU A 358 -51.51 38.16 35.03
N ALA A 359 -50.36 38.74 34.64
CA ALA A 359 -49.94 40.09 35.05
C ALA A 359 -48.54 40.46 34.51
N ALA A 360 -48.39 41.74 34.16
CA ALA A 360 -47.23 42.38 33.55
C ALA A 360 -46.02 42.59 34.49
N GLY A 361 -44.83 42.71 33.90
CA GLY A 361 -43.62 43.21 34.56
C GLY A 361 -42.35 43.10 33.71
N GLU A 362 -41.99 44.18 33.00
CA GLU A 362 -40.60 44.53 32.66
C GLU A 362 -39.96 45.28 33.87
N PRO A 363 -38.64 45.62 33.89
CA PRO A 363 -37.51 45.28 33.02
C PRO A 363 -36.22 44.90 33.81
N THR A 364 -35.09 44.59 33.15
CA THR A 364 -33.80 45.34 33.25
C THR A 364 -32.59 44.60 32.67
N VAL A 365 -31.68 45.45 32.17
CA VAL A 365 -30.42 45.21 31.46
C VAL A 365 -29.26 44.96 32.44
N GLY A 366 -28.34 44.07 32.06
CA GLY A 366 -26.98 43.95 32.59
C GLY A 366 -26.36 42.66 32.04
N GLY A 367 -25.13 42.57 31.58
CA GLY A 367 -23.95 43.43 31.57
C GLY A 367 -22.82 42.53 31.03
N ALA A 368 -21.85 43.13 30.36
CA ALA A 368 -20.78 42.47 29.61
C ALA A 368 -19.96 41.43 30.41
N GLY A 369 -19.53 40.37 29.72
CA GLY A 369 -18.54 39.42 30.20
C GLY A 369 -17.73 38.84 29.05
N SER A 370 -16.62 39.49 28.72
CA SER A 370 -15.57 38.99 27.82
C SER A 370 -15.01 37.67 28.36
N GLN A 371 -14.93 36.63 27.52
CA GLN A 371 -14.05 35.48 27.79
C GLN A 371 -13.37 35.01 26.49
N GLU A 372 -12.04 35.15 26.51
CA GLU A 372 -11.09 34.58 25.56
C GLU A 372 -11.21 33.05 25.54
N PHE A 373 -11.23 32.46 24.34
CA PHE A 373 -11.05 31.01 24.17
C PHE A 373 -9.74 30.72 23.45
N ARG A 374 -8.80 30.12 24.19
CA ARG A 374 -7.61 29.43 23.68
C ARG A 374 -7.99 27.99 23.31
N TRP A 375 -7.61 27.57 22.11
CA TRP A 375 -7.71 26.18 21.66
C TRP A 375 -6.48 25.39 22.09
N THR A 376 -6.71 24.20 22.64
CA THR A 376 -5.78 23.04 22.62
C THR A 376 -6.46 21.91 21.89
#